data_AF-A0A4Y3J6V7-F1
#
_entry.id   AF-A0A4Y3J6V7-F1
#
_cell.length_a   1.000
_cell.length_b   1.000
_cell.length_c   1.000
_cell.angle_alpha   90.00
_cell.angle_beta   90.00
_cell.angle_gamma   90.00
#
_symmetry.space_group_name_H-M   'P 1'
#
loop_
_entity.id
_entity.type
_entity.pdbx_description
1 polymer ?
#
loop_
_entity_poly.entity_id
_entity_poly.type
_entity_poly.pdbx_seq_one_letter_code
_entity_poly.pdbx_strand_id
1 'polypeptide(L)'
;MENKTSSLKKLSLWQVTIIGIAYMTPMTVFDTFGIVSGITNGHVPLAYLLALGAMLLTAWSYARFSKNSEKSGSAYSYTAESLGPKSGFFVGWCSLLDYLLLPLINVLLAAIYLTALIPSLPYWFWVIVSASLVTLVNCFRIRLLANLSLLFVFAPIILMVIFVYLVIKGIGSTQGYEHVLTLAPLWHEHQSLLPLVAGASVLCFSFLGFDAVTTLSNETKQPTKNIPRAVMLTTLAGGLIFFTAAWFIQLYFPNNLRFQHPSEALPEIVLYVGGAFFQSVFLCGQIMNTVASGLASHASASRLLYIMGTDNIFPKKYFGTIHISLGTPFFSVLFVGLISMSAVFLDLAQVVSLISFGALVAFTAVNFSVFMKFYIKDKQRSGFKNKFLNLFLPLTSVFSIICLWLNLDSSSLMFGCFWLALGILLFIYKTIKKQSIAISNAY
;
A
#
# COMPACT_ATOMS: atom_id res chain seq x y z
N MET A 1 -33.26 -28.25 13.50
CA MET A 1 -32.46 -27.25 14.24
C MET A 1 -31.57 -26.54 13.22
N GLU A 2 -32.09 -25.46 12.64
CA GLU A 2 -31.36 -24.62 11.69
C GLU A 2 -30.21 -23.90 12.40
N ASN A 3 -29.04 -23.93 11.76
CA ASN A 3 -27.83 -23.23 12.17
C ASN A 3 -28.12 -21.73 12.35
N LYS A 4 -28.13 -21.26 13.60
CA LYS A 4 -27.85 -19.86 13.94
C LYS A 4 -26.41 -19.57 13.52
N THR A 5 -26.20 -19.22 12.27
CA THR A 5 -25.03 -18.45 11.87
C THR A 5 -25.06 -17.17 12.69
N SER A 6 -24.13 -17.07 13.65
CA SER A 6 -23.74 -15.82 14.30
C SER A 6 -23.72 -14.72 13.23
N SER A 7 -24.73 -13.84 13.23
CA SER A 7 -24.74 -12.71 12.33
C SER A 7 -23.65 -11.77 12.81
N LEU A 8 -22.45 -11.89 12.25
CA LEU A 8 -21.37 -10.94 12.49
C LEU A 8 -21.95 -9.54 12.28
N LYS A 9 -21.82 -8.69 13.31
CA LYS A 9 -22.40 -7.35 13.30
C LYS A 9 -21.75 -6.57 12.15
N LYS A 10 -22.52 -6.31 11.09
CA LYS A 10 -22.02 -5.60 9.91
C LYS A 10 -21.39 -4.25 10.31
N LEU A 11 -20.30 -3.91 9.66
CA LEU A 11 -19.50 -2.71 9.92
C LEU A 11 -20.26 -1.43 9.51
N SER A 12 -20.11 -0.39 10.32
CA SER A 12 -20.59 0.95 9.99
C SER A 12 -19.61 1.69 9.06
N LEU A 13 -20.06 2.78 8.43
CA LEU A 13 -19.21 3.64 7.61
C LEU A 13 -17.91 4.03 8.32
N TRP A 14 -17.99 4.47 9.58
CA TRP A 14 -16.84 4.89 10.36
C TRP A 14 -15.88 3.76 10.67
N GLN A 15 -16.40 2.55 10.99
CA GLN A 15 -15.55 1.39 11.25
C GLN A 15 -14.77 1.00 9.99
N VAL A 16 -15.43 1.01 8.83
CA VAL A 16 -14.79 0.70 7.55
C VAL A 16 -13.75 1.76 7.17
N THR A 17 -14.04 3.04 7.38
CA THR A 17 -13.07 4.13 7.15
C THR A 17 -11.85 3.99 8.07
N ILE A 18 -12.03 3.68 9.36
CA ILE A 18 -10.90 3.49 10.29
C ILE A 18 -10.05 2.28 9.88
N ILE A 19 -10.68 1.18 9.46
CA ILE A 19 -9.96 0.02 8.92
C ILE A 19 -9.18 0.39 7.65
N GLY A 20 -9.78 1.19 6.77
CA GLY A 20 -9.10 1.71 5.58
C GLY A 20 -7.87 2.54 5.92
N ILE A 21 -7.98 3.47 6.88
CA ILE A 21 -6.84 4.27 7.35
C ILE A 21 -5.77 3.36 7.96
N ALA A 22 -6.16 2.33 8.71
CA ALA A 22 -5.24 1.34 9.24
C ALA A 22 -4.48 0.58 8.13
N TYR A 23 -5.15 0.21 7.03
CA TYR A 23 -4.50 -0.43 5.89
C TYR A 23 -3.51 0.49 5.17
N MET A 24 -3.76 1.80 5.14
CA MET A 24 -2.80 2.79 4.63
C MET A 24 -1.57 2.96 5.51
N THR A 25 -1.62 2.48 6.77
CA THR A 25 -0.51 2.56 7.73
C THR A 25 0.07 3.97 7.84
N PRO A 26 -0.56 4.86 8.63
CA PRO A 26 -0.20 6.29 8.72
C PRO A 26 1.27 6.61 8.98
N MET A 27 2.02 5.65 9.54
CA MET A 27 3.44 5.78 9.88
C MET A 27 4.38 5.66 8.68
N THR A 28 3.90 5.18 7.53
CA THR A 28 4.72 5.08 6.29
C THR A 28 5.28 6.42 5.83
N VAL A 29 4.69 7.53 6.29
CA VAL A 29 5.25 8.87 6.10
C VAL A 29 6.66 9.00 6.64
N PHE A 30 6.95 8.41 7.81
CA PHE A 30 8.28 8.49 8.41
C PHE A 30 9.30 7.63 7.63
N ASP A 31 8.85 6.51 7.07
CA ASP A 31 9.68 5.59 6.27
C ASP A 31 10.10 6.21 4.95
N THR A 32 9.15 6.87 4.28
CA THR A 32 9.35 7.45 2.94
C THR A 32 9.85 8.90 2.98
N PHE A 33 9.83 9.56 4.14
CA PHE A 33 10.16 10.98 4.28
C PHE A 33 11.54 11.30 3.71
N GLY A 34 12.59 10.61 4.16
CA GLY A 34 13.96 10.94 3.75
C GLY A 34 14.22 10.67 2.26
N ILE A 35 13.66 9.60 1.72
CA ILE A 35 13.70 9.29 0.27
C ILE A 35 13.10 10.45 -0.53
N VAL A 36 11.88 10.86 -0.17
CA VAL A 36 11.13 11.87 -0.94
C VAL A 36 11.65 13.27 -0.68
N SER A 37 12.16 13.57 0.51
CA SER A 37 12.82 14.84 0.82
C SER A 37 14.06 15.03 -0.05
N GLY A 38 14.83 13.96 -0.30
CA GLY A 38 15.97 13.98 -1.21
C GLY A 38 15.56 14.23 -2.66
N ILE A 39 14.50 13.58 -3.14
CA ILE A 39 13.99 13.77 -4.50
C ILE A 39 13.42 15.19 -4.68
N THR A 40 12.66 15.68 -3.72
CA THR A 40 11.89 16.94 -3.82
C THR A 40 12.63 18.17 -3.33
N ASN A 41 13.88 18.02 -2.86
CA ASN A 41 14.65 19.07 -2.18
C ASN A 41 13.86 19.69 -1.00
N GLY A 42 13.28 18.83 -0.15
CA GLY A 42 12.58 19.28 1.06
C GLY A 42 11.14 19.78 0.84
N HIS A 43 10.46 19.34 -0.22
CA HIS A 43 9.05 19.70 -0.49
C HIS A 43 8.10 18.50 -0.35
N VAL A 44 8.36 17.63 0.63
CA VAL A 44 7.57 16.40 0.87
C VAL A 44 6.08 16.68 1.09
N PRO A 45 5.65 17.70 1.86
CA PRO A 45 4.22 17.97 2.05
C PRO A 45 3.50 18.27 0.74
N LEU A 46 4.14 19.01 -0.18
CA LEU A 46 3.58 19.34 -1.48
C LEU A 46 3.46 18.10 -2.38
N ALA A 47 4.46 17.21 -2.34
CA ALA A 47 4.40 15.92 -3.03
C ALA A 47 3.24 15.05 -2.51
N TYR A 48 2.95 15.06 -1.21
CA TYR A 48 1.78 14.39 -0.65
C TYR A 48 0.45 14.98 -1.14
N LEU A 49 0.35 16.30 -1.30
CA LEU A 49 -0.84 16.93 -1.87
C LEU A 49 -1.06 16.55 -3.33
N LEU A 50 0.01 16.49 -4.13
CA LEU A 50 -0.04 16.01 -5.51
C LEU A 50 -0.47 14.55 -5.59
N ALA A 51 0.14 13.68 -4.78
CA ALA A 51 -0.23 12.27 -4.68
C ALA A 51 -1.70 12.11 -4.24
N LEU A 52 -2.13 12.84 -3.20
CA LEU A 52 -3.53 12.85 -2.74
C LEU A 52 -4.50 13.24 -3.84
N GLY A 53 -4.19 14.27 -4.64
CA GLY A 53 -5.00 14.68 -5.78
C GLY A 53 -5.21 13.54 -6.78
N ALA A 54 -4.12 12.88 -7.20
CA ALA A 54 -4.18 11.73 -8.10
C ALA A 54 -4.93 10.53 -7.50
N MET A 55 -4.72 10.26 -6.21
CA MET A 55 -5.35 9.15 -5.51
C MET A 55 -6.84 9.40 -5.27
N LEU A 56 -7.29 10.64 -5.06
CA LEU A 56 -8.71 10.98 -4.96
C LEU A 56 -9.46 10.75 -6.28
N LEU A 57 -8.83 11.02 -7.43
CA LEU A 57 -9.40 10.69 -8.74
C LEU A 57 -9.56 9.18 -8.91
N THR A 58 -8.59 8.40 -8.42
CA THR A 58 -8.67 6.93 -8.43
C THR A 58 -9.71 6.39 -7.44
N ALA A 59 -9.73 6.92 -6.22
CA ALA A 59 -10.70 6.59 -5.19
C ALA A 59 -12.14 6.83 -5.69
N TRP A 60 -12.35 7.89 -6.47
CA TRP A 60 -13.63 8.14 -7.12
C TRP A 60 -14.01 7.01 -8.09
N SER A 61 -13.07 6.49 -8.88
CA SER A 61 -13.31 5.37 -9.79
C SER A 61 -13.69 4.08 -9.06
N TYR A 62 -13.00 3.76 -7.96
CA TYR A 62 -13.39 2.66 -7.08
C TYR A 62 -14.79 2.88 -6.48
N ALA A 63 -15.04 4.07 -5.94
CA ALA A 63 -16.34 4.44 -5.38
C ALA A 63 -17.48 4.33 -6.41
N ARG A 64 -17.21 4.65 -7.69
CA ARG A 64 -18.18 4.51 -8.78
C ARG A 64 -18.54 3.04 -9.04
N PHE A 65 -17.57 2.13 -9.02
CA PHE A 65 -17.83 0.69 -9.14
C PHE A 65 -18.59 0.15 -7.93
N SER A 66 -18.13 0.44 -6.71
CA SER A 66 -18.77 -0.06 -5.48
C SER A 66 -20.19 0.48 -5.28
N LYS A 67 -20.54 1.62 -5.89
CA LYS A 67 -21.91 2.14 -5.87
C LYS A 67 -22.87 1.26 -6.68
N ASN A 68 -22.37 0.55 -7.69
CA ASN A 68 -23.17 -0.18 -8.66
C ASN A 68 -23.10 -1.71 -8.47
N SER A 69 -22.40 -2.20 -7.44
CA SER A 69 -22.30 -3.62 -7.11
C SER A 69 -22.18 -3.80 -5.59
N GLU A 70 -22.92 -4.78 -5.05
CA GLU A 70 -22.78 -5.20 -3.65
C GLU A 70 -21.62 -6.18 -3.44
N LYS A 71 -21.05 -6.70 -4.53
CA LYS A 71 -19.98 -7.69 -4.47
C LYS A 71 -18.67 -7.03 -4.05
N SER A 72 -17.92 -7.75 -3.22
CA SER A 72 -16.50 -7.47 -2.98
C SER A 72 -15.76 -7.36 -4.32
N GLY A 73 -14.95 -6.33 -4.48
CA GLY A 73 -14.22 -6.08 -5.71
C GLY A 73 -12.80 -5.60 -5.47
N SER A 74 -11.97 -5.74 -6.51
CA SER A 74 -10.61 -5.22 -6.64
C SER A 74 -10.39 -4.70 -8.05
N ALA A 75 -9.21 -4.13 -8.27
CA ALA A 75 -8.72 -3.80 -9.59
C ALA A 75 -8.87 -4.95 -10.59
N TYR A 76 -8.56 -6.19 -10.18
CA TYR A 76 -8.76 -7.37 -11.00
C TYR A 76 -10.21 -7.55 -11.43
N SER A 77 -11.15 -7.61 -10.47
CA SER A 77 -12.55 -7.93 -10.78
C SER A 77 -13.22 -6.84 -11.60
N TYR A 78 -12.92 -5.57 -11.30
CA TYR A 78 -13.47 -4.43 -12.04
C TYR A 78 -12.93 -4.41 -13.48
N THR A 79 -11.65 -4.73 -13.67
CA THR A 79 -11.05 -4.86 -15.00
C THR A 79 -11.62 -6.05 -15.76
N ALA A 80 -11.75 -7.20 -15.11
CA ALA A 80 -12.29 -8.41 -15.72
C ALA A 80 -13.74 -8.20 -16.20
N GLU A 81 -14.58 -7.54 -15.39
CA GLU A 81 -15.96 -7.21 -15.75
C GLU A 81 -16.03 -6.19 -16.92
N SER A 82 -15.12 -5.21 -16.93
CA SER A 82 -15.19 -4.06 -17.83
C SER A 82 -14.49 -4.28 -19.17
N LEU A 83 -13.37 -5.00 -19.18
CA LEU A 83 -12.50 -5.23 -20.35
C LEU A 83 -12.41 -6.69 -20.76
N GLY A 84 -12.85 -7.60 -19.89
CA GLY A 84 -12.87 -9.04 -20.11
C GLY A 84 -11.76 -9.79 -19.35
N PRO A 85 -11.85 -11.13 -19.31
CA PRO A 85 -10.98 -11.95 -18.45
C PRO A 85 -9.48 -11.83 -18.74
N LYS A 86 -9.10 -11.59 -20.01
CA LYS A 86 -7.69 -11.44 -20.42
C LYS A 86 -7.05 -10.21 -19.78
N SER A 87 -7.72 -9.06 -19.85
CA SER A 87 -7.24 -7.83 -19.20
C SER A 87 -7.24 -7.96 -17.68
N GLY A 88 -8.25 -8.64 -17.12
CA GLY A 88 -8.25 -9.03 -15.71
C GLY A 88 -6.98 -9.77 -15.33
N PHE A 89 -6.62 -10.84 -16.05
CA PHE A 89 -5.40 -11.62 -15.78
C PHE A 89 -4.14 -10.74 -15.69
N PHE A 90 -3.92 -9.81 -16.62
CA PHE A 90 -2.73 -8.94 -16.59
C PHE A 90 -2.72 -8.01 -15.37
N VAL A 91 -3.88 -7.45 -15.00
CA VAL A 91 -3.97 -6.65 -13.77
C VAL A 91 -3.71 -7.50 -12.54
N GLY A 92 -4.29 -8.70 -12.45
CA GLY A 92 -4.02 -9.63 -11.37
C GLY A 92 -2.55 -10.07 -11.29
N TRP A 93 -1.89 -10.26 -12.44
CA TRP A 93 -0.47 -10.56 -12.53
C TRP A 93 0.41 -9.40 -12.03
N CYS A 94 0.05 -8.16 -12.34
CA CYS A 94 0.75 -6.99 -11.81
C CYS A 94 0.52 -6.85 -10.31
N SER A 95 -0.72 -6.99 -9.85
CA SER A 95 -1.04 -6.95 -8.42
C SER A 95 -0.38 -8.08 -7.62
N LEU A 96 -0.10 -9.24 -8.24
CA LEU A 96 0.67 -10.31 -7.60
C LEU A 96 2.04 -9.81 -7.14
N LEU A 97 2.66 -8.89 -7.89
CA LEU A 97 3.93 -8.29 -7.50
C LEU A 97 3.80 -7.59 -6.14
N ASP A 98 2.76 -6.78 -5.95
CA ASP A 98 2.50 -6.08 -4.68
C ASP A 98 2.32 -7.08 -3.53
N TYR A 99 1.56 -8.16 -3.76
CA TYR A 99 1.40 -9.22 -2.76
C TYR A 99 2.72 -9.90 -2.38
N LEU A 100 3.66 -10.05 -3.31
CA LEU A 100 4.98 -10.64 -3.03
C LEU A 100 5.94 -9.65 -2.35
N LEU A 101 5.84 -8.35 -2.67
CA LEU A 101 6.71 -7.31 -2.13
C LEU A 101 6.25 -6.77 -0.77
N LEU A 102 4.96 -6.81 -0.44
CA LEU A 102 4.45 -6.35 0.87
C LEU A 102 5.01 -7.15 2.06
N PRO A 103 5.12 -8.49 2.03
CA PRO A 103 5.82 -9.23 3.07
C PRO A 103 7.30 -8.89 3.15
N LEU A 104 7.94 -8.66 1.99
CA LEU A 104 9.36 -8.30 1.88
C LEU A 104 9.64 -6.95 2.53
N ILE A 105 8.88 -5.90 2.21
CA ILE A 105 9.08 -4.57 2.80
C ILE A 105 8.84 -4.58 4.32
N ASN A 106 7.90 -5.37 4.83
CA ASN A 106 7.69 -5.52 6.27
C ASN A 106 8.91 -6.15 6.97
N VAL A 107 9.54 -7.16 6.36
CA VAL A 107 10.80 -7.73 6.85
C VAL A 107 11.94 -6.72 6.79
N LEU A 108 12.03 -5.97 5.69
CA LEU A 108 13.03 -4.92 5.48
C LEU A 108 12.93 -3.84 6.58
N LEU A 109 11.73 -3.29 6.81
CA LEU A 109 11.47 -2.29 7.85
C LEU A 109 11.76 -2.83 9.25
N ALA A 110 11.34 -4.06 9.56
CA ALA A 110 11.65 -4.70 10.84
C ALA A 110 13.17 -4.79 11.07
N ALA A 111 13.93 -5.15 10.03
CA ALA A 111 15.39 -5.22 10.09
C ALA A 111 16.04 -3.83 10.29
N ILE A 112 15.55 -2.78 9.63
CA ILE A 112 15.99 -1.40 9.84
C ILE A 112 15.81 -1.00 11.31
N TYR A 113 14.61 -1.20 11.85
CA TYR A 113 14.30 -0.79 13.23
C TYR A 113 15.08 -1.59 14.27
N LEU A 114 15.24 -2.90 14.06
CA LEU A 114 16.02 -3.76 14.96
C LEU A 114 17.51 -3.41 14.92
N THR A 115 18.05 -3.06 13.74
CA THR A 115 19.43 -2.59 13.62
C THR A 115 19.63 -1.25 14.35
N ALA A 116 18.66 -0.34 14.28
CA ALA A 116 18.71 0.92 15.02
C ALA A 116 18.65 0.73 16.55
N LEU A 117 17.90 -0.26 17.05
CA LEU A 117 17.81 -0.56 18.48
C LEU A 117 19.00 -1.39 19.00
N ILE A 118 19.51 -2.31 18.19
CA ILE A 118 20.58 -3.25 18.54
C ILE A 118 21.63 -3.23 17.40
N PRO A 119 22.51 -2.21 17.38
CA PRO A 119 23.49 -2.03 16.30
C PRO A 119 24.62 -3.06 16.30
N SER A 120 24.74 -3.87 17.36
CA SER A 120 25.79 -4.89 17.51
C SER A 120 25.61 -6.07 16.55
N LEU A 121 24.41 -6.26 15.98
CA LEU A 121 24.11 -7.33 15.06
C LEU A 121 23.95 -6.79 13.63
N PRO A 122 24.46 -7.49 12.61
CA PRO A 122 24.43 -7.01 11.24
C PRO A 122 23.01 -7.05 10.66
N TYR A 123 22.72 -6.14 9.73
CA TYR A 123 21.42 -6.01 9.08
C TYR A 123 20.85 -7.33 8.52
N TRP A 124 21.67 -8.10 7.80
CA TRP A 124 21.26 -9.37 7.19
C TRP A 124 20.76 -10.40 8.20
N PHE A 125 21.29 -10.36 9.44
CA PHE A 125 20.84 -11.25 10.51
C PHE A 125 19.39 -10.95 10.88
N TRP A 126 19.04 -9.67 11.02
CA TRP A 126 17.68 -9.26 11.34
C TRP A 126 16.68 -9.55 10.22
N VAL A 127 17.09 -9.46 8.95
CA VAL A 127 16.28 -9.89 7.81
C VAL A 127 15.95 -11.37 7.90
N ILE A 128 16.96 -12.23 8.10
CA ILE A 128 16.76 -13.68 8.21
C ILE A 128 15.87 -14.04 9.40
N VAL A 129 16.10 -13.44 10.57
CA VAL A 129 15.30 -13.68 11.78
C VAL A 129 13.84 -13.28 11.55
N SER A 130 13.60 -12.08 11.03
CA SER A 130 12.26 -11.54 10.82
C SER A 130 11.49 -12.34 9.76
N ALA A 131 12.13 -12.65 8.61
CA ALA A 131 11.54 -13.47 7.56
C ALA A 131 11.22 -14.89 8.06
N SER A 132 12.15 -15.51 8.80
CA SER A 132 11.96 -16.86 9.33
C SER A 132 10.83 -16.91 10.37
N LEU A 133 10.76 -15.93 11.26
CA LEU A 133 9.70 -15.82 12.26
C LEU A 133 8.32 -15.67 11.59
N VAL A 134 8.18 -14.73 10.66
CA VAL A 134 6.90 -14.49 9.95
C VAL A 134 6.48 -15.73 9.14
N THR A 135 7.43 -16.38 8.46
CA THR A 135 7.18 -17.59 7.68
C THR A 135 6.77 -18.76 8.58
N LEU A 136 7.49 -18.98 9.68
CA LEU A 136 7.21 -20.05 10.63
C LEU A 136 5.82 -19.89 11.25
N VAL A 137 5.48 -18.68 11.69
CA VAL A 137 4.14 -18.39 12.24
C VAL A 137 3.05 -18.55 11.19
N ASN A 138 3.31 -18.34 9.90
CA ASN A 138 2.35 -18.62 8.84
C ASN A 138 2.24 -20.10 8.45
N CYS A 139 3.32 -20.88 8.65
CA CYS A 139 3.30 -22.33 8.44
C CYS A 139 2.35 -23.01 9.44
N PHE A 140 2.44 -22.61 10.72
CA PHE A 140 1.58 -23.11 11.78
C PHE A 140 0.30 -22.25 11.85
N ARG A 141 -0.88 -22.86 12.03
CA ARG A 141 -2.17 -22.14 12.04
C ARG A 141 -2.39 -21.35 13.35
N ILE A 142 -1.42 -20.55 13.76
CA ILE A 142 -1.40 -19.85 15.05
C ILE A 142 -2.43 -18.70 14.97
N ARG A 143 -3.52 -18.81 15.74
CA ARG A 143 -4.53 -17.75 15.89
C ARG A 143 -4.01 -16.64 16.80
N LEU A 144 -2.84 -16.05 16.52
CA LEU A 144 -2.26 -15.02 17.39
C LEU A 144 -2.88 -13.63 17.18
N LEU A 145 -3.59 -13.37 16.07
CA LEU A 145 -3.88 -12.00 15.62
C LEU A 145 -5.32 -11.49 15.73
N ALA A 146 -6.26 -12.23 16.31
CA ALA A 146 -7.66 -11.76 16.35
C ALA A 146 -7.91 -10.60 17.35
N ASN A 147 -7.13 -10.50 18.44
CA ASN A 147 -7.40 -9.58 19.54
C ASN A 147 -6.41 -8.41 19.68
N LEU A 148 -5.32 -8.38 18.90
CA LEU A 148 -4.31 -7.31 18.95
C LEU A 148 -4.50 -6.22 17.89
N SER A 149 -5.42 -6.42 16.94
CA SER A 149 -5.65 -5.53 15.79
C SER A 149 -5.97 -4.09 16.20
N LEU A 150 -6.77 -3.86 17.25
CA LEU A 150 -7.07 -2.50 17.72
C LEU A 150 -5.83 -1.80 18.31
N LEU A 151 -4.98 -2.55 19.03
CA LEU A 151 -3.74 -1.99 19.59
C LEU A 151 -2.82 -1.51 18.46
N PHE A 152 -2.72 -2.28 17.38
CA PHE A 152 -1.91 -1.93 16.21
C PHE A 152 -2.45 -0.74 15.41
N VAL A 153 -3.72 -0.39 15.55
CA VAL A 153 -4.28 0.81 14.89
C VAL A 153 -4.11 2.05 15.76
N PHE A 154 -4.44 1.96 17.05
CA PHE A 154 -4.44 3.14 17.92
C PHE A 154 -3.04 3.53 18.41
N ALA A 155 -2.15 2.57 18.68
CA ALA A 155 -0.81 2.88 19.18
C ALA A 155 0.01 3.75 18.22
N PRO A 156 0.06 3.47 16.90
CA PRO A 156 0.74 4.35 15.95
C PRO A 156 0.17 5.77 15.90
N ILE A 157 -1.16 5.93 15.96
CA ILE A 157 -1.81 7.24 15.97
C ILE A 157 -1.40 8.03 17.22
N ILE A 158 -1.39 7.39 18.39
CA ILE A 158 -0.95 8.02 19.64
C ILE A 158 0.52 8.45 19.53
N LEU A 159 1.39 7.57 19.04
CA LEU A 159 2.81 7.89 18.84
C LEU A 159 3.02 9.07 17.87
N MET A 160 2.21 9.15 16.81
CA MET A 160 2.23 10.27 15.87
C MET A 160 1.78 11.59 16.53
N VAL A 161 0.74 11.58 17.37
CA VAL A 161 0.30 12.77 18.11
C VAL A 161 1.39 13.23 19.09
N ILE A 162 2.02 12.29 19.82
CA ILE A 162 3.14 12.61 20.72
C ILE A 162 4.31 13.18 19.93
N PHE A 163 4.65 12.60 18.77
CA PHE A 163 5.69 13.12 17.89
C PHE A 163 5.42 14.58 17.48
N VAL A 164 4.22 14.87 16.98
CA VAL A 164 3.83 16.24 16.58
C VAL A 164 3.96 17.20 17.76
N TYR A 165 3.49 16.81 18.95
CA TYR A 165 3.64 17.61 20.16
C TYR A 165 5.12 17.90 20.49
N LEU A 166 6.00 16.89 20.40
CA LEU A 166 7.44 17.07 20.64
C LEU A 166 8.09 18.00 19.63
N VAL A 167 7.71 17.92 18.34
CA VAL A 167 8.18 18.85 17.30
C VAL A 167 7.76 20.28 17.63
N ILE A 168 6.48 20.50 17.93
CA ILE A 168 5.95 21.84 18.28
C ILE A 168 6.69 22.42 19.48
N LYS A 169 6.89 21.62 20.53
CA LYS A 169 7.63 22.04 21.73
C LYS A 169 9.11 22.30 21.42
N GLY A 170 9.76 21.44 20.63
CA GLY A 170 11.16 21.55 20.27
C GLY A 170 11.46 22.82 19.47
N ILE A 171 10.65 23.10 18.45
CA ILE A 171 10.80 24.30 17.62
C ILE A 171 10.35 25.55 18.39
N GLY A 172 9.22 25.47 19.08
CA GLY A 172 8.69 26.58 19.88
C GLY A 172 9.65 27.07 20.97
N SER A 173 10.38 26.15 21.62
CA SER A 173 11.35 26.49 22.66
C SER A 173 12.70 26.99 22.14
N THR A 174 13.10 26.62 20.92
CA THR A 174 14.42 26.98 20.36
C THR A 174 14.38 28.17 19.40
N GLN A 175 13.32 28.28 18.59
CA GLN A 175 13.16 29.29 17.52
C GLN A 175 11.91 30.16 17.70
N GLY A 176 11.06 29.87 18.69
CA GLY A 176 9.80 30.56 18.92
C GLY A 176 8.60 29.93 18.17
N TYR A 177 7.40 30.07 18.74
CA TYR A 177 6.18 29.43 18.21
C TYR A 177 5.72 29.98 16.85
N GLU A 178 6.18 31.16 16.44
CA GLU A 178 5.90 31.73 15.13
C GLU A 178 6.45 30.87 13.99
N HIS A 179 7.57 30.16 14.23
CA HIS A 179 8.19 29.29 13.25
C HIS A 179 7.38 28.01 12.98
N VAL A 180 6.52 27.59 13.92
CA VAL A 180 5.73 26.34 13.84
C VAL A 180 4.64 26.38 12.76
N LEU A 181 4.12 27.57 12.44
CA LEU A 181 3.08 27.77 11.41
C LEU A 181 3.60 28.49 10.17
N THR A 182 4.91 28.43 9.92
CA THR A 182 5.50 29.01 8.71
C THR A 182 5.12 28.23 7.46
N LEU A 183 4.95 28.93 6.34
CA LEU A 183 4.71 28.30 5.03
C LEU A 183 6.01 27.79 4.36
N ALA A 184 7.15 27.86 5.05
CA ALA A 184 8.45 27.44 4.52
C ALA A 184 8.45 25.98 3.99
N PRO A 185 7.79 25.00 4.65
CA PRO A 185 7.68 23.64 4.11
C PRO A 185 6.91 23.50 2.79
N LEU A 186 6.16 24.54 2.38
CA LEU A 186 5.44 24.57 1.09
C LEU A 186 6.21 25.33 0.02
N TRP A 187 7.04 26.30 0.39
CA TRP A 187 7.54 27.30 -0.56
C TRP A 187 8.98 27.75 -0.27
N HIS A 188 9.91 27.26 -1.09
CA HIS A 188 11.26 27.81 -1.23
C HIS A 188 11.55 28.17 -2.71
N GLU A 189 12.50 29.10 -2.92
CA GLU A 189 12.69 29.86 -4.17
C GLU A 189 13.10 29.07 -5.43
N HIS A 190 13.22 27.73 -5.42
CA HIS A 190 13.49 26.91 -6.61
C HIS A 190 12.61 25.65 -6.62
N GLN A 191 11.33 25.82 -6.94
CA GLN A 191 10.43 24.68 -7.19
C GLN A 191 10.55 24.22 -8.63
N SER A 192 11.03 23.00 -8.82
CA SER A 192 10.88 22.29 -10.08
C SER A 192 9.69 21.33 -9.97
N LEU A 193 8.82 21.35 -10.99
CA LEU A 193 7.63 20.50 -11.01
C LEU A 193 8.00 19.02 -11.15
N LEU A 194 9.06 18.70 -11.88
CA LEU A 194 9.44 17.33 -12.21
C LEU A 194 9.82 16.51 -10.96
N PRO A 195 10.67 17.00 -10.03
CA PRO A 195 11.01 16.23 -8.84
C PRO A 195 9.84 16.12 -7.85
N LEU A 196 8.91 17.10 -7.84
CA LEU A 196 7.66 16.98 -7.08
C LEU A 196 6.78 15.83 -7.59
N VAL A 197 6.66 15.68 -8.91
CA VAL A 197 5.92 14.57 -9.53
C VAL A 197 6.63 13.24 -9.26
N ALA A 198 7.96 13.18 -9.35
CA ALA A 198 8.73 11.98 -9.00
C ALA A 198 8.53 11.57 -7.53
N GLY A 199 8.62 12.53 -6.60
CA GLY A 199 8.33 12.30 -5.19
C GLY A 199 6.90 11.81 -4.94
N ALA A 200 5.91 12.45 -5.57
CA ALA A 200 4.51 12.03 -5.49
C ALA A 200 4.28 10.60 -6.02
N SER A 201 5.09 10.16 -6.99
CA SER A 201 5.01 8.82 -7.58
C SER A 201 5.46 7.75 -6.59
N VAL A 202 6.55 8.01 -5.86
CA VAL A 202 7.00 7.16 -4.74
C VAL A 202 5.96 7.16 -3.62
N LEU A 203 5.40 8.33 -3.29
CA LEU A 203 4.39 8.48 -2.23
C LEU A 203 3.06 7.77 -2.51
N CYS A 204 2.81 7.31 -3.74
CA CYS A 204 1.66 6.43 -4.02
C CYS A 204 1.69 5.16 -3.16
N PHE A 205 2.88 4.72 -2.71
CA PHE A 205 3.02 3.65 -1.73
C PHE A 205 2.23 3.93 -0.44
N SER A 206 2.31 5.15 0.12
CA SER A 206 1.58 5.52 1.33
C SER A 206 0.06 5.43 1.16
N PHE A 207 -0.44 5.54 -0.07
CA PHE A 207 -1.88 5.46 -0.34
C PHE A 207 -2.40 4.03 -0.55
N LEU A 208 -1.53 3.02 -0.60
CA LEU A 208 -1.99 1.63 -0.71
C LEU A 208 -2.90 1.26 0.45
N GLY A 209 -4.01 0.57 0.15
CA GLY A 209 -4.97 0.13 1.16
C GLY A 209 -6.28 0.91 1.20
N PHE A 210 -6.38 2.11 0.59
CA PHE A 210 -7.69 2.76 0.44
C PHE A 210 -8.64 1.90 -0.40
N ASP A 211 -8.10 1.16 -1.37
CA ASP A 211 -8.84 0.30 -2.29
C ASP A 211 -9.23 -1.03 -1.66
N ALA A 212 -8.44 -1.53 -0.70
CA ALA A 212 -8.78 -2.70 0.11
C ALA A 212 -10.11 -2.55 0.86
N VAL A 213 -10.54 -1.32 1.14
CA VAL A 213 -11.87 -1.02 1.69
C VAL A 213 -13.00 -1.62 0.84
N THR A 214 -12.85 -1.64 -0.49
CA THR A 214 -13.87 -2.20 -1.39
C THR A 214 -14.07 -3.71 -1.23
N THR A 215 -13.09 -4.40 -0.65
CA THR A 215 -13.18 -5.83 -0.38
C THR A 215 -14.11 -6.16 0.80
N LEU A 216 -14.35 -5.19 1.70
CA LEU A 216 -15.20 -5.31 2.89
C LEU A 216 -16.69 -5.11 2.59
N SER A 217 -17.09 -5.11 1.31
CA SER A 217 -18.48 -4.89 0.89
C SER A 217 -19.45 -5.88 1.53
N ASN A 218 -19.07 -7.15 1.65
CA ASN A 218 -19.91 -8.19 2.26
C ASN A 218 -20.13 -7.99 3.77
N GLU A 219 -19.17 -7.37 4.45
CA GLU A 219 -19.16 -7.14 5.89
C GLU A 219 -19.78 -5.79 6.28
N THR A 220 -20.08 -4.93 5.31
CA THR A 220 -20.49 -3.54 5.54
C THR A 220 -22.01 -3.37 5.48
N LYS A 221 -22.58 -2.53 6.35
CA LYS A 221 -23.99 -2.12 6.27
C LYS A 221 -24.19 -1.26 5.02
N GLN A 222 -25.23 -1.53 4.22
CA GLN A 222 -25.55 -0.76 3.00
C GLN A 222 -24.32 -0.52 2.10
N PRO A 223 -23.69 -1.57 1.55
CA PRO A 223 -22.39 -1.47 0.88
C PRO A 223 -22.38 -0.48 -0.29
N THR A 224 -23.43 -0.43 -1.11
CA THR A 224 -23.55 0.51 -2.24
C THR A 224 -23.58 2.00 -1.85
N LYS A 225 -23.84 2.31 -0.57
CA LYS A 225 -23.81 3.68 -0.04
C LYS A 225 -22.56 3.94 0.80
N ASN A 226 -22.19 2.98 1.65
CA ASN A 226 -21.13 3.19 2.64
C ASN A 226 -19.73 2.89 2.10
N ILE A 227 -19.53 1.88 1.24
CA ILE A 227 -18.21 1.61 0.65
C ILE A 227 -17.70 2.77 -0.21
N PRO A 228 -18.51 3.35 -1.13
CA PRO A 228 -18.07 4.51 -1.91
C PRO A 228 -17.65 5.70 -1.04
N ARG A 229 -18.37 5.95 0.06
CA ARG A 229 -18.04 7.02 1.01
C ARG A 229 -16.79 6.69 1.81
N ALA A 230 -16.65 5.45 2.25
CA ALA A 230 -15.50 4.99 3.02
C ALA A 230 -14.21 5.09 2.20
N VAL A 231 -14.22 4.70 0.92
CA VAL A 231 -13.08 4.82 0.00
C VAL A 231 -12.61 6.28 -0.12
N MET A 232 -13.53 7.21 -0.36
CA MET A 232 -13.22 8.64 -0.47
C MET A 232 -12.72 9.22 0.86
N LEU A 233 -13.40 8.91 1.97
CA LEU A 233 -13.02 9.40 3.30
C LEU A 233 -11.67 8.84 3.75
N THR A 234 -11.39 7.57 3.47
CA THR A 234 -10.11 6.92 3.79
C THR A 234 -8.98 7.60 3.04
N THR A 235 -9.14 7.81 1.73
CA THR A 235 -8.13 8.47 0.89
C THR A 235 -7.87 9.90 1.35
N LEU A 236 -8.93 10.66 1.63
CA LEU A 236 -8.83 12.05 2.08
C LEU A 236 -8.21 12.15 3.48
N ALA A 237 -8.72 11.38 4.45
CA ALA A 237 -8.22 11.40 5.82
C ALA A 237 -6.78 10.89 5.91
N GLY A 238 -6.45 9.81 5.20
CA GLY A 238 -5.08 9.29 5.10
C GLY A 238 -4.13 10.32 4.51
N GLY A 239 -4.50 10.96 3.39
CA GLY A 239 -3.70 12.01 2.78
C GLY A 239 -3.50 13.24 3.67
N LEU A 240 -4.53 13.65 4.42
CA LEU A 240 -4.40 14.74 5.39
C LEU A 240 -3.48 14.37 6.55
N ILE A 241 -3.53 13.11 7.03
CA ILE A 241 -2.61 12.61 8.05
C ILE A 241 -1.17 12.65 7.53
N PHE A 242 -0.92 12.12 6.33
CA PHE A 242 0.42 12.14 5.74
C PHE A 242 0.93 13.55 5.49
N PHE A 243 0.10 14.43 4.93
CA PHE A 243 0.44 15.84 4.74
C PHE A 243 0.83 16.50 6.06
N THR A 244 0.02 16.31 7.10
CA THR A 244 0.27 16.91 8.43
C THR A 244 1.54 16.37 9.05
N ALA A 245 1.77 15.06 9.01
CA ALA A 245 2.98 14.46 9.54
C ALA A 245 4.22 14.93 8.76
N ALA A 246 4.17 14.89 7.42
CA ALA A 246 5.24 15.37 6.56
C ALA A 246 5.55 16.86 6.81
N TRP A 247 4.52 17.68 7.05
CA TRP A 247 4.70 19.09 7.40
C TRP A 247 5.58 19.26 8.62
N PHE A 248 5.24 18.61 9.73
CA PHE A 248 5.99 18.74 10.97
C PHE A 248 7.40 18.13 10.87
N ILE A 249 7.56 17.01 10.15
CA ILE A 249 8.89 16.43 9.91
C ILE A 249 9.74 17.40 9.08
N GLN A 250 9.20 17.96 7.99
CA GLN A 250 9.91 18.91 7.12
C GLN A 250 10.29 20.20 7.84
N LEU A 251 9.44 20.67 8.75
CA LEU A 251 9.71 21.86 9.56
C LEU A 251 10.90 21.64 10.52
N TYR A 252 11.02 20.43 11.07
CA TYR A 252 12.17 20.06 11.91
C TYR A 252 13.42 19.69 11.10
N PHE A 253 13.23 19.12 9.90
CA PHE A 253 14.27 18.68 8.97
C PHE A 253 14.12 19.34 7.59
N PRO A 254 14.60 20.58 7.40
CA PRO A 254 14.47 21.29 6.12
C PRO A 254 15.20 20.60 4.95
N ASN A 255 16.25 19.84 5.25
CA ASN A 255 17.03 19.09 4.27
C ASN A 255 17.55 17.78 4.89
N ASN A 256 18.09 16.91 4.05
CA ASN A 256 18.57 15.59 4.45
C ASN A 256 19.98 15.59 5.06
N LEU A 257 20.64 16.74 5.23
CA LEU A 257 22.04 16.81 5.68
C LEU A 257 22.25 16.26 7.09
N ARG A 258 21.18 16.21 7.90
CA ARG A 258 21.21 15.67 9.26
C ARG A 258 21.12 14.15 9.29
N PHE A 259 20.73 13.50 8.20
CA PHE A 259 20.55 12.05 8.16
C PHE A 259 21.83 11.34 7.71
N GLN A 260 22.24 10.32 8.46
CA GLN A 260 23.32 9.42 8.05
C GLN A 260 22.82 8.42 7.00
N HIS A 261 21.60 7.92 7.17
CA HIS A 261 20.93 7.02 6.24
C HIS A 261 19.60 7.65 5.77
N PRO A 262 19.62 8.58 4.78
CA PRO A 262 18.41 9.27 4.34
C PRO A 262 17.30 8.34 3.81
N SER A 263 17.66 7.18 3.24
CA SER A 263 16.68 6.19 2.78
C SER A 263 15.97 5.46 3.93
N GLU A 264 16.49 5.55 5.15
CA GLU A 264 16.03 4.86 6.35
C GLU A 264 15.84 5.89 7.48
N ALA A 265 15.18 7.01 7.18
CA ALA A 265 15.19 8.19 8.05
C ALA A 265 14.40 8.03 9.36
N LEU A 266 13.43 7.10 9.45
CA LEU A 266 12.51 6.99 10.59
C LEU A 266 13.25 6.89 11.95
N PRO A 267 14.22 5.98 12.16
CA PRO A 267 14.94 5.88 13.43
C PRO A 267 15.65 7.18 13.83
N GLU A 268 16.25 7.90 12.88
CA GLU A 268 16.96 9.15 13.13
C GLU A 268 15.99 10.31 13.42
N ILE A 269 14.86 10.39 12.69
CA ILE A 269 13.79 11.38 12.90
C ILE A 269 13.32 11.33 14.36
N VAL A 270 12.99 10.13 14.86
CA VAL A 270 12.45 9.99 16.22
C VAL A 270 13.51 10.18 17.30
N LEU A 271 14.78 9.83 17.02
CA LEU A 271 15.91 10.05 17.92
C LEU A 271 16.18 11.54 18.13
N TYR A 272 16.25 12.31 17.05
CA TYR A 272 16.55 13.73 17.14
C TYR A 272 15.39 14.54 17.74
N VAL A 273 14.14 14.13 17.49
CA VAL A 273 12.96 14.82 18.04
C VAL A 273 12.69 14.48 19.51
N GLY A 274 12.78 13.19 19.88
CA GLY A 274 12.33 12.72 21.20
C GLY A 274 13.39 12.08 22.08
N GLY A 275 14.64 11.94 21.60
CA GLY A 275 15.71 11.25 22.31
C GLY A 275 15.57 9.73 22.32
N ALA A 276 16.55 9.06 22.93
CA ALA A 276 16.70 7.59 22.89
C ALA A 276 15.49 6.83 23.49
N PHE A 277 14.88 7.36 24.55
CA PHE A 277 13.71 6.72 25.17
C PHE A 277 12.50 6.74 24.21
N PHE A 278 12.20 7.89 23.61
CA PHE A 278 11.10 8.00 22.67
C PHE A 278 11.35 7.17 21.41
N GLN A 279 12.58 7.21 20.87
CA GLN A 279 12.99 6.33 19.76
C GLN A 279 12.73 4.87 20.10
N SER A 280 13.15 4.40 21.29
CA SER A 280 12.98 3.00 21.70
C SER A 280 11.52 2.58 21.73
N VAL A 281 10.65 3.38 22.38
CA VAL A 281 9.21 3.10 22.46
C VAL A 281 8.57 3.13 21.06
N PHE A 282 8.94 4.11 20.24
CA PHE A 282 8.38 4.28 18.90
C PHE A 282 8.76 3.13 17.98
N LEU A 283 10.04 2.75 17.94
CA LEU A 283 10.54 1.64 17.12
C LEU A 283 9.99 0.29 17.57
N CYS A 284 9.87 0.04 18.88
CA CYS A 284 9.19 -1.16 19.37
C CYS A 284 7.74 -1.26 18.86
N GLY A 285 7.01 -0.13 18.87
CA GLY A 285 5.67 -0.05 18.29
C GLY A 285 5.66 -0.36 16.79
N GLN A 286 6.64 0.15 16.03
CA GLN A 286 6.75 -0.13 14.60
C GLN A 286 7.17 -1.57 14.28
N ILE A 287 8.03 -2.18 15.08
CA ILE A 287 8.40 -3.59 14.94
C ILE A 287 7.17 -4.48 15.16
N MET A 288 6.38 -4.20 16.20
CA MET A 288 5.13 -4.93 16.43
C MET A 288 4.14 -4.77 15.26
N ASN A 289 4.02 -3.55 14.72
CA ASN A 289 3.15 -3.26 13.58
C ASN A 289 3.62 -3.95 12.29
N THR A 290 4.92 -3.90 11.98
CA THR A 290 5.49 -4.54 10.79
C THR A 290 5.45 -6.06 10.86
N VAL A 291 5.62 -6.66 12.04
CA VAL A 291 5.40 -8.10 12.23
C VAL A 291 3.92 -8.45 12.00
N ALA A 292 2.99 -7.68 12.57
CA ALA A 292 1.56 -7.94 12.38
C ALA A 292 1.12 -7.79 10.91
N SER A 293 1.53 -6.72 10.24
CA SER A 293 1.31 -6.46 8.82
C SER A 293 2.01 -7.51 7.94
N GLY A 294 3.24 -7.89 8.29
CA GLY A 294 4.02 -8.93 7.64
C GLY A 294 3.31 -10.29 7.69
N LEU A 295 2.78 -10.68 8.85
CA LEU A 295 2.00 -11.91 8.99
C LEU A 295 0.74 -11.90 8.11
N ALA A 296 0.00 -10.80 8.08
CA ALA A 296 -1.23 -10.66 7.30
C ALA A 296 -0.96 -10.63 5.78
N SER A 297 0.03 -9.86 5.34
CA SER A 297 0.43 -9.77 3.93
C SER A 297 1.01 -11.10 3.43
N HIS A 298 1.83 -11.78 4.24
CA HIS A 298 2.42 -13.08 3.90
C HIS A 298 1.37 -14.17 3.75
N ALA A 299 0.38 -14.21 4.66
CA ALA A 299 -0.78 -15.07 4.54
C ALA A 299 -1.58 -14.80 3.24
N SER A 300 -1.79 -13.51 2.92
CA SER A 300 -2.55 -13.09 1.75
C SER A 300 -1.85 -13.46 0.44
N ALA A 301 -0.54 -13.22 0.35
CA ALA A 301 0.30 -13.60 -0.79
C ALA A 301 0.32 -15.12 -1.01
N SER A 302 0.49 -15.88 0.08
CA SER A 302 0.52 -17.34 0.04
C SER A 302 -0.82 -17.93 -0.43
N ARG A 303 -1.95 -17.33 -0.03
CA ARG A 303 -3.28 -17.72 -0.48
C ARG A 303 -3.51 -17.39 -1.95
N LEU A 304 -3.07 -16.21 -2.41
CA LEU A 304 -3.19 -15.84 -3.82
C LEU A 304 -2.40 -16.79 -4.72
N LEU A 305 -1.16 -17.11 -4.36
CA LEU A 305 -0.36 -18.12 -5.05
C LEU A 305 -1.04 -19.50 -5.06
N TYR A 306 -1.69 -19.87 -3.96
CA TYR A 306 -2.44 -21.11 -3.88
C TYR A 306 -3.61 -21.15 -4.86
N ILE A 307 -4.43 -20.09 -4.90
CA ILE A 307 -5.57 -19.96 -5.83
C ILE A 307 -5.07 -20.00 -7.29
N MET A 308 -4.00 -19.26 -7.58
CA MET A 308 -3.37 -19.29 -8.91
C MET A 308 -2.81 -20.69 -9.25
N GLY A 309 -2.33 -21.45 -8.26
CA GLY A 309 -1.93 -22.84 -8.41
C GLY A 309 -3.10 -23.78 -8.69
N THR A 310 -4.26 -23.59 -8.05
CA THR A 310 -5.47 -24.37 -8.31
C THR A 310 -6.08 -24.06 -9.68
N ASP A 311 -5.96 -22.81 -10.15
CA ASP A 311 -6.37 -22.35 -11.48
C ASP A 311 -5.33 -22.71 -12.57
N ASN A 312 -4.38 -23.59 -12.25
CA ASN A 312 -3.28 -24.06 -13.10
C ASN A 312 -2.40 -22.95 -13.67
N ILE A 313 -2.41 -21.73 -13.11
CA ILE A 313 -1.49 -20.63 -13.49
C ILE A 313 -0.06 -21.02 -13.12
N PHE A 314 0.11 -21.52 -11.90
CA PHE A 314 1.34 -22.13 -11.43
C PHE A 314 1.23 -23.66 -11.38
N PRO A 315 2.35 -24.40 -11.30
CA PRO A 315 2.33 -25.86 -11.19
C PRO A 315 1.49 -26.33 -9.99
N LYS A 316 0.36 -26.99 -10.28
CA LYS A 316 -0.62 -27.45 -9.29
C LYS A 316 0.00 -28.33 -8.21
N LYS A 317 1.03 -29.11 -8.53
CA LYS A 317 1.73 -30.00 -7.59
C LYS A 317 2.33 -29.26 -6.39
N TYR A 318 2.82 -28.04 -6.59
CA TYR A 318 3.49 -27.28 -5.54
C TYR A 318 2.58 -26.21 -4.95
N PHE A 319 1.95 -25.41 -5.82
CA PHE A 319 1.15 -24.26 -5.38
C PHE A 319 -0.32 -24.61 -5.18
N GLY A 320 -0.85 -25.66 -5.80
CA GLY A 320 -2.28 -26.02 -5.72
C GLY A 320 -2.65 -27.03 -4.63
N THR A 321 -1.74 -27.32 -3.68
CA THR A 321 -1.94 -28.33 -2.62
C THR A 321 -1.85 -27.72 -1.23
N ILE A 322 -2.77 -28.11 -0.35
CA ILE A 322 -2.75 -27.77 1.08
C ILE A 322 -2.08 -28.90 1.84
N HIS A 323 -1.20 -28.58 2.79
CA HIS A 323 -0.59 -29.59 3.66
C HIS A 323 -1.61 -30.11 4.69
N ILE A 324 -1.79 -31.42 4.74
CA ILE A 324 -2.88 -32.08 5.50
C ILE A 324 -2.80 -31.81 7.02
N SER A 325 -1.61 -31.81 7.62
CA SER A 325 -1.47 -31.58 9.07
C SER A 325 -1.49 -30.10 9.48
N LEU A 326 -1.08 -29.19 8.58
CA LEU A 326 -0.94 -27.75 8.89
C LEU A 326 -2.17 -26.96 8.47
N GLY A 327 -2.94 -27.45 7.48
CA GLY A 327 -4.10 -26.74 6.93
C GLY A 327 -3.74 -25.44 6.22
N THR A 328 -2.49 -25.30 5.78
CA THR A 328 -1.90 -24.14 5.09
C THR A 328 -1.24 -24.58 3.77
N PRO A 329 -1.18 -23.70 2.74
CA PRO A 329 -0.48 -23.98 1.49
C PRO A 329 1.05 -23.87 1.71
N PHE A 330 1.63 -24.88 2.34
CA PHE A 330 3.01 -24.87 2.87
C PHE A 330 4.07 -24.39 1.87
N PHE A 331 4.06 -24.90 0.63
CA PHE A 331 5.01 -24.47 -0.39
C PHE A 331 4.84 -23.00 -0.78
N SER A 332 3.60 -22.49 -0.89
CA SER A 332 3.35 -21.08 -1.14
C SER A 332 3.91 -20.22 -0.01
N VAL A 333 3.71 -20.64 1.25
CA VAL A 333 4.25 -19.95 2.44
C VAL A 333 5.78 -19.91 2.40
N LEU A 334 6.43 -21.06 2.16
CA LEU A 334 7.90 -21.09 2.05
C LEU A 334 8.41 -20.24 0.89
N PHE A 335 7.73 -20.25 -0.25
CA PHE A 335 8.13 -19.47 -1.41
C PHE A 335 8.05 -17.95 -1.15
N VAL A 336 6.97 -17.49 -0.52
CA VAL A 336 6.85 -16.09 -0.09
C VAL A 336 7.93 -15.74 0.94
N GLY A 337 8.21 -16.65 1.90
CA GLY A 337 9.29 -16.48 2.86
C GLY A 337 10.66 -16.32 2.21
N LEU A 338 10.97 -17.15 1.21
CA LEU A 338 12.21 -17.05 0.42
C LEU A 338 12.32 -15.74 -0.35
N ILE A 339 11.21 -15.27 -0.94
CA ILE A 339 11.17 -13.95 -1.57
C ILE A 339 11.41 -12.86 -0.53
N SER A 340 10.78 -12.91 0.65
CA SER A 340 11.03 -11.94 1.71
C SER A 340 12.48 -11.92 2.20
N MET A 341 13.19 -13.05 2.17
CA MET A 341 14.62 -13.11 2.51
C MET A 341 15.51 -12.36 1.49
N SER A 342 15.03 -12.12 0.26
CA SER A 342 15.77 -11.32 -0.72
C SER A 342 15.90 -9.83 -0.33
N ALA A 343 15.20 -9.39 0.73
CA ALA A 343 15.39 -8.08 1.36
C ALA A 343 16.84 -7.82 1.80
N VAL A 344 17.68 -8.85 1.95
CA VAL A 344 19.14 -8.68 2.19
C VAL A 344 19.83 -7.88 1.08
N PHE A 345 19.33 -7.94 -0.15
CA PHE A 345 19.97 -7.37 -1.34
C PHE A 345 19.24 -6.15 -1.90
N LEU A 346 18.12 -5.73 -1.30
CA LEU A 346 17.28 -4.65 -1.79
C LEU A 346 17.23 -3.54 -0.76
N ASP A 347 17.30 -2.30 -1.23
CA ASP A 347 17.11 -1.13 -0.36
C ASP A 347 15.62 -0.76 -0.24
N LEU A 348 15.28 0.01 0.80
CA LEU A 348 13.89 0.42 1.03
C LEU A 348 13.32 1.23 -0.14
N ALA A 349 14.12 2.10 -0.75
CA ALA A 349 13.68 2.99 -1.84
C ALA A 349 13.29 2.21 -3.10
N GLN A 350 14.09 1.21 -3.49
CA GLN A 350 13.82 0.29 -4.57
C GLN A 350 12.52 -0.47 -4.33
N VAL A 351 12.34 -1.04 -3.14
CA VAL A 351 11.14 -1.82 -2.82
C VAL A 351 9.89 -0.95 -2.82
N VAL A 352 9.95 0.25 -2.21
CA VAL A 352 8.84 1.22 -2.24
C VAL A 352 8.49 1.59 -3.67
N SER A 353 9.47 1.93 -4.50
CA SER A 353 9.26 2.32 -5.90
C SER A 353 8.71 1.17 -6.75
N LEU A 354 9.14 -0.08 -6.52
CA LEU A 354 8.59 -1.27 -7.17
C LEU A 354 7.13 -1.54 -6.79
N ILE A 355 6.79 -1.37 -5.51
CA ILE A 355 5.41 -1.48 -5.05
C ILE A 355 4.54 -0.37 -5.65
N SER A 356 5.05 0.86 -5.70
CA SER A 356 4.35 1.98 -6.36
C SER A 356 4.10 1.69 -7.84
N PHE A 357 5.04 1.08 -8.54
CA PHE A 357 4.85 0.66 -9.94
C PHE A 357 3.63 -0.26 -10.10
N GLY A 358 3.55 -1.34 -9.31
CA GLY A 358 2.45 -2.30 -9.37
C GLY A 358 1.09 -1.66 -9.06
N ALA A 359 1.07 -0.82 -8.02
CA ALA A 359 -0.09 -0.02 -7.63
C ALA A 359 -0.60 0.87 -8.76
N LEU A 360 0.29 1.63 -9.42
CA LEU A 360 -0.08 2.56 -10.51
C LEU A 360 -0.64 1.82 -11.74
N VAL A 361 -0.16 0.61 -12.03
CA VAL A 361 -0.73 -0.25 -13.08
C VAL A 361 -2.17 -0.64 -12.72
N ALA A 362 -2.40 -1.10 -11.49
CA ALA A 362 -3.74 -1.47 -11.03
C ALA A 362 -4.69 -0.27 -11.05
N PHE A 363 -4.23 0.91 -10.59
CA PHE A 363 -5.02 2.14 -10.58
C PHE A 363 -5.34 2.63 -11.99
N THR A 364 -4.39 2.58 -12.92
CA THR A 364 -4.65 2.93 -14.33
C THR A 364 -5.73 2.02 -14.91
N ALA A 365 -5.65 0.71 -14.64
CA ALA A 365 -6.62 -0.26 -15.14
C ALA A 365 -8.03 0.00 -14.57
N VAL A 366 -8.17 0.33 -13.29
CA VAL A 366 -9.48 0.65 -12.70
C VAL A 366 -10.07 1.92 -13.27
N ASN A 367 -9.28 2.99 -13.38
CA ASN A 367 -9.74 4.25 -13.95
C ASN A 367 -10.19 4.07 -15.41
N PHE A 368 -9.40 3.33 -16.20
CA PHE A 368 -9.78 3.00 -17.57
C PHE A 368 -11.02 2.09 -17.63
N SER A 369 -11.18 1.17 -16.68
CA SER A 369 -12.35 0.28 -16.57
C SER A 369 -13.64 1.06 -16.34
N VAL A 370 -13.63 2.13 -15.55
CA VAL A 370 -14.81 3.00 -15.37
C VAL A 370 -15.26 3.60 -16.70
N PHE A 371 -14.31 4.13 -17.47
CA PHE A 371 -14.59 4.67 -18.81
C PHE A 371 -15.18 3.59 -19.73
N MET A 372 -14.53 2.43 -19.81
CA MET A 372 -14.98 1.32 -20.66
C MET A 372 -16.36 0.79 -20.28
N LYS A 373 -16.62 0.61 -18.98
CA LYS A 373 -17.91 0.08 -18.49
C LYS A 373 -19.03 1.10 -18.68
N PHE A 374 -18.92 2.28 -18.08
CA PHE A 374 -20.05 3.19 -17.99
C PHE A 374 -20.25 4.04 -19.25
N TYR A 375 -19.17 4.47 -19.90
CA TYR A 375 -19.28 5.31 -21.09
C TYR A 375 -19.45 4.49 -22.39
N ILE A 376 -18.68 3.41 -22.55
CA ILE A 376 -18.72 2.60 -23.78
C ILE A 376 -19.82 1.54 -23.71
N LYS A 377 -19.75 0.60 -22.76
CA LYS A 377 -20.66 -0.57 -22.71
C LYS A 377 -22.08 -0.19 -22.28
N ASP A 378 -22.23 0.49 -21.14
CA ASP A 378 -23.53 0.85 -20.57
C ASP A 378 -24.14 2.09 -21.24
N LYS A 379 -23.41 2.74 -22.17
CA LYS A 379 -23.83 3.91 -22.95
C LYS A 379 -24.43 5.03 -22.09
N GLN A 380 -23.95 5.23 -20.85
CA GLN A 380 -24.38 6.31 -19.97
C GLN A 380 -23.75 7.64 -20.41
N ARG A 381 -24.18 8.15 -21.58
CA ARG A 381 -23.62 9.32 -22.28
C ARG A 381 -24.52 10.55 -22.22
N SER A 382 -25.78 10.39 -21.80
CA SER A 382 -26.77 11.46 -21.80
C SER A 382 -26.52 12.47 -20.68
N GLY A 383 -26.44 13.76 -21.04
CA GLY A 383 -26.24 14.87 -20.10
C GLY A 383 -24.79 15.18 -19.76
N PHE A 384 -24.51 16.46 -19.47
CA PHE A 384 -23.17 16.96 -19.11
C PHE A 384 -22.59 16.23 -17.90
N LYS A 385 -23.43 15.93 -16.89
CA LYS A 385 -23.04 15.19 -15.69
C LYS A 385 -22.45 13.81 -16.01
N ASN A 386 -23.08 13.04 -16.89
CA ASN A 386 -22.59 11.70 -17.21
C ASN A 386 -21.32 11.74 -18.08
N LYS A 387 -21.19 12.74 -18.97
CA LYS A 387 -19.93 12.97 -19.69
C LYS A 387 -18.80 13.34 -18.74
N PHE A 388 -19.05 14.25 -17.79
CA PHE A 388 -18.04 14.64 -16.80
C PHE A 388 -17.60 13.45 -15.93
N LEU A 389 -18.56 12.71 -15.38
CA LEU A 389 -18.28 11.58 -14.49
C LEU A 389 -17.69 10.38 -15.23
N ASN A 390 -18.22 9.99 -16.39
CA ASN A 390 -17.84 8.71 -17.01
C ASN A 390 -16.74 8.85 -18.09
N LEU A 391 -16.42 10.06 -18.55
CA LEU A 391 -15.38 10.30 -19.57
C LEU A 391 -14.25 11.17 -19.02
N PHE A 392 -14.54 12.42 -18.64
CA PHE A 392 -13.48 13.37 -18.29
C PHE A 392 -12.72 12.95 -17.02
N LEU A 393 -13.44 12.70 -15.94
CA LEU A 393 -12.84 12.39 -14.64
C LEU A 393 -11.97 11.10 -14.66
N PRO A 394 -12.41 9.95 -15.21
CA PRO A 394 -11.56 8.77 -15.31
C PRO A 394 -10.37 8.96 -16.26
N LEU A 395 -10.52 9.70 -17.37
CA LEU A 395 -9.40 9.96 -18.28
C LEU A 395 -8.38 10.93 -17.68
N THR A 396 -8.81 11.95 -16.94
CA THR A 396 -7.89 12.81 -16.18
C THR A 396 -7.16 12.03 -15.11
N SER A 397 -7.82 11.04 -14.50
CA SER A 397 -7.20 10.12 -13.54
C SER A 397 -6.13 9.25 -14.22
N VAL A 398 -6.46 8.61 -15.34
CA VAL A 398 -5.49 7.83 -16.14
C VAL A 398 -4.28 8.70 -16.54
N PHE A 399 -4.53 9.92 -17.03
CA PHE A 399 -3.45 10.84 -17.39
C PHE A 399 -2.56 11.18 -16.19
N SER A 400 -3.17 11.52 -15.04
CA SER A 400 -2.43 11.82 -13.81
C SER A 400 -1.57 10.65 -13.35
N ILE A 401 -2.09 9.43 -13.40
CA ILE A 401 -1.37 8.21 -13.00
C ILE A 401 -0.25 7.89 -13.97
N ILE A 402 -0.46 8.05 -15.28
CA ILE A 402 0.60 7.88 -16.28
C ILE A 402 1.72 8.89 -16.06
N CYS A 403 1.38 10.16 -15.76
CA CYS A 403 2.39 11.17 -15.42
C CYS A 403 3.22 10.77 -14.20
N LEU A 404 2.60 10.23 -13.15
CA LEU A 404 3.33 9.71 -11.99
C LEU A 404 4.19 8.50 -12.38
N TRP A 405 3.60 7.56 -13.12
CA TRP A 405 4.26 6.34 -13.53
C TRP A 405 5.53 6.59 -14.36
N LEU A 406 5.51 7.55 -15.28
CA LEU A 406 6.68 7.92 -16.09
C LEU A 406 7.81 8.61 -15.30
N ASN A 407 7.52 9.10 -14.09
CA ASN A 407 8.49 9.76 -13.22
C ASN A 407 8.97 8.86 -12.06
N LEU A 408 8.64 7.57 -12.09
CA LEU A 408 9.25 6.58 -11.20
C LEU A 408 10.72 6.34 -11.56
N ASP A 409 11.45 5.76 -10.61
CA ASP A 409 12.84 5.39 -10.82
C ASP A 409 13.00 4.42 -12.00
N SER A 410 14.06 4.63 -12.79
CA SER A 410 14.32 3.83 -14.00
C SER A 410 14.48 2.34 -13.71
N SER A 411 15.06 1.98 -12.56
CA SER A 411 15.21 0.58 -12.15
C SER A 411 13.84 -0.09 -11.93
N SER A 412 12.88 0.66 -11.37
CA SER A 412 11.53 0.17 -11.08
C SER A 412 10.71 0.01 -12.36
N LEU A 413 10.86 0.95 -13.30
CA LEU A 413 10.27 0.83 -14.63
C LEU A 413 10.80 -0.38 -15.38
N MET A 414 12.11 -0.60 -15.40
CA MET A 414 12.73 -1.75 -16.05
C MET A 414 12.25 -3.08 -15.45
N PHE A 415 12.29 -3.19 -14.12
CA PHE A 415 11.83 -4.39 -13.43
C PHE A 415 10.34 -4.64 -13.66
N GLY A 416 9.52 -3.59 -13.58
CA GLY A 416 8.09 -3.67 -13.83
C GLY A 416 7.75 -4.11 -15.26
N CYS A 417 8.47 -3.57 -16.25
CA CYS A 417 8.37 -4.02 -17.64
C CYS A 417 8.83 -5.47 -17.83
N PHE A 418 9.88 -5.89 -17.15
CA PHE A 418 10.33 -7.29 -17.14
C PHE A 418 9.26 -8.21 -16.52
N TRP A 419 8.65 -7.81 -15.40
CA TRP A 419 7.56 -8.54 -14.76
C TRP A 419 6.32 -8.66 -15.66
N LEU A 420 5.96 -7.57 -16.34
CA LEU A 420 4.90 -7.57 -17.36
C LEU A 420 5.23 -8.52 -18.51
N ALA A 421 6.47 -8.50 -19.01
CA ALA A 421 6.93 -9.38 -20.08
C ALA A 421 6.83 -10.86 -19.66
N LEU A 422 7.20 -11.21 -18.43
CA LEU A 422 6.99 -12.56 -17.88
C LEU A 422 5.51 -12.95 -17.87
N GLY A 423 4.62 -12.02 -17.47
CA GLY A 423 3.18 -12.24 -17.51
C GLY A 423 2.65 -12.50 -18.93
N ILE A 424 3.16 -11.76 -19.92
CA ILE A 424 2.82 -11.95 -21.34
C ILE A 424 3.33 -13.30 -21.84
N LEU A 425 4.57 -13.69 -21.53
CA LEU A 425 5.14 -14.97 -21.93
C LEU A 425 4.34 -16.15 -21.33
N LEU A 426 3.96 -16.07 -20.06
CA LEU A 426 3.11 -17.06 -19.41
C LEU A 426 1.72 -17.12 -20.05
N PHE A 427 1.13 -15.98 -20.38
CA PHE A 427 -0.16 -15.90 -21.06
C PHE A 427 -0.10 -16.55 -22.46
N ILE A 428 0.94 -16.26 -23.24
CA ILE A 428 1.16 -16.86 -24.56
C ILE A 428 1.36 -18.37 -24.43
N TYR A 429 2.24 -18.82 -23.53
CA TYR A 429 2.49 -20.24 -23.29
C TYR A 429 1.20 -21.01 -22.96
N LYS A 430 0.35 -20.45 -22.09
CA LYS A 430 -0.92 -21.07 -21.72
C LYS A 430 -1.96 -21.05 -22.83
N THR A 431 -2.00 -19.98 -23.62
CA THR A 431 -2.86 -19.88 -24.80
C THR A 431 -2.48 -20.94 -25.83
N ILE A 432 -1.18 -21.15 -26.07
CA ILE A 432 -0.66 -22.21 -26.95
C ILE A 432 -1.04 -23.60 -26.43
N LYS A 433 -0.95 -23.82 -25.10
CA LYS A 433 -1.33 -25.09 -24.45
C LYS A 433 -2.84 -25.30 -24.29
N LYS A 434 -3.69 -24.39 -24.81
CA LYS A 434 -5.16 -24.42 -24.67
C LYS A 434 -5.65 -24.55 -23.22
N GLN A 435 -4.90 -24.02 -22.26
CA GLN A 435 -5.30 -24.02 -20.86
C GLN A 435 -6.18 -22.81 -20.58
N SER A 436 -7.23 -22.97 -19.75
CA SER A 436 -8.04 -21.84 -19.31
C SER A 436 -7.20 -20.88 -18.45
N ILE A 437 -7.40 -19.57 -18.67
CA ILE A 437 -6.69 -18.48 -17.96
C ILE A 437 -7.70 -17.65 -17.12
N ALA A 438 -8.91 -18.17 -16.93
CA ALA A 438 -9.86 -17.54 -16.03
C ALA A 438 -9.41 -17.81 -14.59
N ILE A 439 -9.02 -16.77 -13.85
CA ILE A 439 -8.91 -16.86 -12.40
C ILE A 439 -10.34 -16.97 -11.89
N SER A 440 -10.77 -18.20 -11.65
CA SER A 440 -12.17 -18.57 -11.46
C SER A 440 -12.70 -18.00 -10.14
N ASN A 441 -11.83 -17.86 -9.14
CA ASN A 441 -12.20 -17.53 -7.77
C ASN A 441 -11.13 -16.66 -7.08
N ALA A 442 -10.83 -15.48 -7.60
CA ALA A 442 -10.16 -14.46 -6.80
C ALA A 442 -11.17 -13.75 -5.89
N TYR A 443 -11.90 -14.50 -5.05
CA TYR A 443 -12.54 -14.12 -3.77
C TYR A 443 -13.10 -15.35 -3.07
#